data_AF-A0A3A8LLB1-F1
#
_entry.id   AF-A0A3A8LLB1-F1
#
_cell.length_a   1.000
_cell.length_b   1.000
_cell.length_c   1.000
_cell.angle_alpha   90.00
_cell.angle_beta   90.00
_cell.angle_gamma   90.00
#
_symmetry.space_group_name_H-M   'P 1'
#
loop_
_entity.id
_entity.type
_entity.pdbx_description
1 polymer ?
#
loop_
_entity_poly.entity_id
_entity_poly.type
_entity_poly.pdbx_seq_one_letter_code
_entity_poly.pdbx_strand_id
1 'polypeptide(L)'
;MMPLHAFYDLDAPARGDATVTARYARGGDDPIDRFETFHEMLSWSALFRFRFEQMPQRCEGTLYREDSDLLSLLVPVLSSLGFTQPIATGRYCGLYERADAVLSCGGTPRENLENVRTFLLGGSNAGVLRRILGEVAKESSLEVEVNTWTPALR
;
A
#
# COMPACT_ATOMS: atom_id res chain seq x y z
N MET A 1 -1.09 -11.13 21.11
CA MET A 1 -1.54 -10.04 20.22
C MET A 1 -2.55 -9.20 20.98
N MET A 2 -2.32 -7.90 21.14
CA MET A 2 -3.30 -7.00 21.79
C MET A 2 -4.39 -6.60 20.79
N PRO A 3 -5.68 -6.59 21.18
CA PRO A 3 -6.76 -6.22 20.26
C PRO A 3 -6.67 -4.74 19.86
N LEU A 4 -6.64 -4.51 18.55
CA LEU A 4 -6.72 -3.19 17.95
C LEU A 4 -8.21 -2.84 17.75
N HIS A 5 -8.63 -1.69 18.26
CA HIS A 5 -9.97 -1.16 18.08
C HIS A 5 -9.93 -0.08 17.01
N ALA A 6 -10.80 -0.20 16.01
CA ALA A 6 -11.02 0.84 15.01
C ALA A 6 -12.13 1.79 15.48
N PHE A 7 -11.88 3.09 15.40
CA PHE A 7 -12.82 4.15 15.71
C PHE A 7 -13.05 4.98 14.45
N TYR A 8 -14.31 5.34 14.23
CA TYR A 8 -14.74 6.20 13.15
C TYR A 8 -15.02 7.59 13.72
N ASP A 9 -14.25 8.58 13.28
CA ASP A 9 -14.48 9.96 13.65
C ASP A 9 -15.40 10.61 12.61
N LEU A 10 -16.68 10.73 12.99
CA LEU A 10 -17.70 11.38 12.16
C LEU A 10 -17.68 12.91 12.30
N ASP A 11 -17.04 13.42 13.35
CA ASP A 11 -16.98 14.86 13.65
C ASP A 11 -15.77 15.53 12.98
N ALA A 12 -14.76 14.75 12.59
CA ALA A 12 -13.60 15.19 11.82
C ALA A 12 -13.48 14.43 10.47
N PRO A 13 -14.34 14.71 9.48
CA PRO A 13 -14.31 14.02 8.20
C PRO A 13 -13.07 14.37 7.36
N ALA A 14 -12.52 13.37 6.68
CA ALA A 14 -11.43 13.52 5.71
C ALA A 14 -11.97 13.27 4.30
N ARG A 15 -11.76 14.22 3.38
CA ARG A 15 -12.20 14.13 1.98
C ARG A 15 -13.68 13.73 1.78
N GLY A 16 -14.55 14.18 2.68
CA GLY A 16 -15.99 13.88 2.62
C GLY A 16 -16.41 12.50 3.13
N ASP A 17 -15.52 11.78 3.81
CA ASP A 17 -15.78 10.49 4.44
C ASP A 17 -15.29 10.48 5.90
N ALA A 18 -15.71 9.49 6.68
CA ALA A 18 -15.30 9.31 8.06
C ALA A 18 -13.80 9.01 8.16
N THR A 19 -13.10 9.71 9.06
CA THR A 19 -11.70 9.41 9.36
C THR A 19 -11.62 8.13 10.18
N VAL A 20 -10.69 7.24 9.84
CA VAL A 20 -10.46 6.00 10.59
C VAL A 20 -9.24 6.18 11.47
N THR A 21 -9.40 5.95 12.77
CA THR A 21 -8.28 5.87 13.72
C THR A 21 -8.26 4.49 14.37
N ALA A 22 -7.09 3.89 14.50
CA ALA A 22 -6.94 2.60 15.16
C ALA A 22 -6.14 2.76 16.45
N ARG A 23 -6.69 2.27 17.57
CA ARG A 23 -6.05 2.37 18.90
C ARG A 23 -6.02 1.03 19.60
N TYR A 24 -4.98 0.81 20.40
CA TYR A 24 -4.92 -0.36 21.27
C TYR A 24 -5.91 -0.25 22.42
N ALA A 25 -6.56 -1.38 22.75
CA ALA A 25 -7.62 -1.48 23.76
C ALA A 25 -7.29 -0.93 25.16
N ARG A 26 -6.00 -0.89 25.53
CA ARG A 26 -5.54 -0.48 26.87
C ARG A 26 -4.91 0.91 26.90
N GLY A 27 -5.03 1.68 25.82
CA GLY A 27 -4.23 2.89 25.63
C GLY A 27 -2.80 2.50 25.25
N GLY A 28 -2.41 2.91 24.05
CA GLY A 28 -1.02 2.95 23.60
C GLY A 28 -0.79 4.33 23.02
N ASP A 29 0.43 4.83 23.14
CA ASP A 29 0.71 6.26 22.92
C ASP A 29 0.49 6.70 21.47
N ASP A 30 0.52 5.77 20.51
CA ASP A 30 0.39 6.09 19.10
C ASP A 30 -0.83 5.43 18.43
N PRO A 31 -1.77 6.22 17.87
CA PRO A 31 -2.78 5.70 16.97
C PRO A 31 -2.12 5.19 15.68
N ILE A 32 -2.51 4.01 15.22
CA ILE A 32 -2.03 3.43 13.96
C ILE A 32 -2.96 3.91 12.84
N ASP A 33 -2.80 5.16 12.44
CA ASP A 33 -3.58 5.73 11.34
C ASP A 33 -3.05 5.16 10.01
N ARG A 34 -3.64 4.08 9.51
CA ARG A 34 -3.21 3.46 8.23
C ARG A 34 -3.97 3.97 7.02
N PHE A 35 -5.15 4.53 7.23
CA PHE A 35 -6.07 5.00 6.20
C PHE A 35 -6.61 6.36 6.59
N GLU A 36 -6.75 7.27 5.62
CA GLU A 36 -7.32 8.59 5.88
C GLU A 36 -8.84 8.52 5.95
N THR A 37 -9.45 7.55 5.26
CA THR A 37 -10.91 7.43 5.13
C THR A 37 -11.41 5.99 5.34
N PHE A 38 -12.68 5.87 5.72
CA PHE A 38 -13.34 4.57 5.88
C PHE A 38 -13.44 3.80 4.57
N HIS A 39 -13.77 4.50 3.49
CA HIS A 39 -13.80 3.96 2.14
C HIS A 39 -12.45 3.36 1.77
N GLU A 40 -11.33 4.04 2.01
CA GLU A 40 -10.00 3.48 1.76
C GLU A 40 -9.74 2.21 2.55
N MET A 41 -10.10 2.17 3.83
CA MET A 41 -9.92 0.99 4.66
C MET A 41 -10.70 -0.20 4.09
N LEU A 42 -11.96 0.00 3.68
CA LEU A 42 -12.78 -1.04 3.07
C LEU A 42 -12.20 -1.50 1.72
N SER A 43 -11.76 -0.56 0.89
CA SER A 43 -11.17 -0.80 -0.41
C SER A 43 -9.87 -1.58 -0.32
N TRP A 44 -8.97 -1.18 0.58
CA TRP A 44 -7.76 -1.92 0.87
C TRP A 44 -8.09 -3.32 1.39
N SER A 45 -9.07 -3.45 2.30
CA SER A 45 -9.48 -4.75 2.86
C SER A 45 -10.04 -5.69 1.80
N ALA A 46 -10.84 -5.17 0.87
CA ALA A 46 -11.42 -5.94 -0.23
C ALA A 46 -10.31 -6.37 -1.22
N LEU A 47 -9.45 -5.44 -1.64
CA LEU A 47 -8.32 -5.74 -2.52
C LEU A 47 -7.38 -6.76 -1.88
N PHE A 48 -7.08 -6.61 -0.59
CA PHE A 48 -6.23 -7.55 0.14
C PHE A 48 -6.82 -8.96 0.14
N ARG A 49 -8.08 -9.13 0.57
CA ARG A 49 -8.71 -10.45 0.71
C ARG A 49 -9.04 -11.13 -0.62
N PHE A 50 -9.58 -10.38 -1.57
CA PHE A 50 -10.13 -10.95 -2.80
C PHE A 50 -9.14 -10.96 -3.96
N ARG A 51 -8.09 -10.15 -3.92
CA ARG A 51 -7.04 -10.12 -4.95
C ARG A 51 -5.73 -10.59 -4.39
N PHE A 52 -5.13 -9.85 -3.45
CA PHE A 52 -3.76 -10.10 -3.01
C PHE A 52 -3.58 -11.48 -2.38
N GLU A 53 -4.42 -11.88 -1.42
CA GLU A 53 -4.32 -13.20 -0.76
C GLU A 53 -4.52 -14.38 -1.72
N GLN A 54 -5.21 -14.17 -2.84
CA GLN A 54 -5.48 -15.19 -3.85
C GLN A 54 -4.34 -15.30 -4.89
N MET A 55 -3.36 -14.39 -4.88
CA MET A 55 -2.27 -14.41 -5.86
C MET A 55 -1.29 -15.57 -5.58
N PRO A 56 -0.94 -16.38 -6.59
CA PRO A 56 -0.02 -17.51 -6.43
C PRO A 56 1.37 -17.11 -5.96
N GLN A 57 1.85 -15.93 -6.37
CA GLN A 57 3.10 -15.37 -5.93
C GLN A 57 2.86 -13.98 -5.34
N ARG A 58 3.51 -13.72 -4.20
CA ARG A 58 3.47 -12.44 -3.49
C ARG A 58 4.87 -12.05 -3.04
N CYS A 59 5.09 -10.75 -2.88
CA CYS A 59 6.20 -10.21 -2.12
C CYS A 59 5.79 -8.93 -1.41
N GLU A 60 6.56 -8.59 -0.38
CA GLU A 60 6.41 -7.36 0.37
C GLU A 60 7.77 -6.74 0.64
N GLY A 61 7.79 -5.44 0.82
CA GLY A 61 9.03 -4.69 0.90
C GLY A 61 8.81 -3.21 1.12
N THR A 62 9.86 -2.46 0.85
CA THR A 62 9.91 -1.00 1.01
C THR A 62 10.31 -0.34 -0.31
N LEU A 63 9.69 0.81 -0.58
CA LEU A 63 10.06 1.77 -1.58
C LEU A 63 10.66 2.97 -0.85
N TYR A 64 11.84 3.41 -1.25
CA TYR A 64 12.51 4.55 -0.64
C TYR A 64 12.95 5.57 -1.69
N ARG A 65 12.82 6.85 -1.34
CA ARG A 65 13.48 7.96 -2.04
C ARG A 65 13.56 9.19 -1.17
N GLU A 66 14.72 9.84 -1.18
CA GLU A 66 14.94 11.11 -0.50
C GLU A 66 14.13 12.25 -1.14
N ASP A 67 13.46 13.04 -0.29
CA ASP A 67 12.82 14.34 -0.58
C ASP A 67 11.84 14.38 -1.77
N SER A 68 11.01 13.36 -1.93
CA SER A 68 10.01 13.36 -3.02
C SER A 68 8.71 12.66 -2.66
N ASP A 69 7.62 13.15 -3.27
CA ASP A 69 6.34 12.45 -3.24
C ASP A 69 6.46 11.15 -4.05
N LEU A 70 6.72 10.04 -3.35
CA LEU A 70 6.94 8.73 -3.93
C LEU A 70 5.80 8.30 -4.86
N LEU A 71 4.54 8.63 -4.53
CA LEU A 71 3.41 8.25 -5.36
C LEU A 71 3.41 8.99 -6.70
N SER A 72 3.84 10.26 -6.72
CA SER A 72 3.93 11.03 -7.97
C SER A 72 4.92 10.42 -8.97
N LEU A 73 5.93 9.68 -8.49
CA LEU A 73 6.93 8.99 -9.30
C LEU A 73 6.49 7.58 -9.69
N LEU A 74 5.78 6.91 -8.78
CA LEU A 74 5.33 5.54 -8.96
C LEU A 74 4.14 5.46 -9.95
N VAL A 75 3.15 6.36 -9.83
CA VAL A 75 1.90 6.32 -10.61
C VAL A 75 2.13 6.30 -12.13
N PRO A 76 2.99 7.16 -12.72
CA PRO A 76 3.26 7.12 -14.16
C PRO A 76 3.83 5.77 -14.63
N VAL A 77 4.73 5.17 -13.85
CA VAL A 77 5.34 3.87 -14.16
C VAL A 77 4.31 2.75 -14.05
N LEU A 78 3.48 2.75 -13.01
CA LEU A 78 2.41 1.77 -12.87
C LEU A 78 1.41 1.88 -14.03
N SER A 79 1.05 3.10 -14.43
CA SER A 79 0.18 3.33 -15.58
C SER A 79 0.79 2.80 -16.87
N SER A 80 2.09 2.98 -17.11
CA SER A 80 2.77 2.44 -18.30
C SER A 80 2.85 0.91 -18.29
N LEU A 81 2.90 0.31 -17.10
CA LEU A 81 2.83 -1.15 -16.88
C LEU A 81 1.40 -1.72 -16.95
N GLY A 82 0.41 -0.88 -17.26
CA GLY A 82 -0.99 -1.26 -17.43
C GLY A 82 -1.76 -1.44 -16.12
N PHE A 83 -1.25 -0.95 -15.01
CA PHE A 83 -2.04 -0.87 -13.78
C PHE A 83 -3.08 0.25 -13.89
N THR A 84 -4.19 0.02 -13.22
CA THR A 84 -5.24 1.01 -12.98
C THR A 84 -5.39 1.24 -11.49
N GLN A 85 -5.89 2.41 -11.11
CA GLN A 85 -6.27 2.71 -9.73
C GLN A 85 -7.80 2.73 -9.66
N PRO A 86 -8.45 1.59 -9.37
CA PRO A 86 -9.91 1.48 -9.44
C PRO A 86 -10.61 2.38 -8.40
N ILE A 87 -9.89 2.74 -7.34
CA ILE A 87 -10.41 3.52 -6.22
C ILE A 87 -9.39 4.63 -5.95
N ALA A 88 -9.86 5.87 -6.03
CA ALA A 88 -9.04 7.01 -5.67
C ALA A 88 -8.71 6.93 -4.19
N THR A 89 -7.42 6.92 -3.89
CA THR A 89 -6.89 6.93 -2.53
C THR A 89 -6.10 8.21 -2.29
N GLY A 90 -5.75 8.43 -1.04
CA GLY A 90 -5.03 9.58 -0.55
C GLY A 90 -3.52 9.51 -0.70
N ARG A 91 -2.83 10.47 -0.07
CA ARG A 91 -1.37 10.64 -0.19
C ARG A 91 -0.56 9.49 0.44
N TYR A 92 -1.19 8.76 1.35
CA TYR A 92 -0.52 7.72 2.15
C TYR A 92 -0.91 6.30 1.73
N CYS A 93 -1.85 6.14 0.81
CA CYS A 93 -2.32 4.84 0.33
C CYS A 93 -2.40 4.85 -1.19
N GLY A 94 -1.92 3.79 -1.84
CA GLY A 94 -2.08 3.56 -3.27
C GLY A 94 -2.58 2.14 -3.49
N LEU A 95 -3.68 1.98 -4.23
CA LEU A 95 -4.30 0.70 -4.55
C LEU A 95 -4.33 0.52 -6.07
N TYR A 96 -3.56 -0.43 -6.58
CA TYR A 96 -3.37 -0.61 -8.01
C TYR A 96 -3.69 -2.03 -8.44
N GLU A 97 -4.43 -2.16 -9.54
CA GLU A 97 -4.82 -3.45 -10.10
C GLU A 97 -4.44 -3.56 -11.57
N ARG A 98 -3.99 -4.77 -11.94
CA ARG A 98 -3.80 -5.26 -13.30
C ARG A 98 -4.45 -6.64 -13.41
N ALA A 99 -4.67 -7.13 -14.63
CA ALA A 99 -5.30 -8.43 -14.85
C ALA A 99 -4.58 -9.59 -14.13
N ASP A 100 -3.24 -9.57 -14.08
CA ASP A 100 -2.39 -10.64 -13.54
C ASP A 100 -1.57 -10.20 -12.32
N ALA A 101 -1.80 -8.99 -11.79
CA ALA A 101 -1.05 -8.43 -10.67
C ALA A 101 -1.88 -7.43 -9.85
N VAL A 102 -1.50 -7.26 -8.59
CA VAL A 102 -2.09 -6.29 -7.67
C VAL A 102 -0.98 -5.70 -6.80
N LEU A 103 -1.01 -4.40 -6.61
CA LEU A 103 -0.02 -3.67 -5.81
C LEU A 103 -0.77 -2.76 -4.84
N SER A 104 -0.43 -2.85 -3.55
CA SER A 104 -0.79 -1.82 -2.59
C SER A 104 0.47 -1.16 -2.05
N CYS A 105 0.48 0.16 -1.96
CA CYS A 105 1.52 0.94 -1.30
C CYS A 105 0.90 1.68 -0.12
N GLY A 106 1.58 1.66 1.02
CA GLY A 106 1.09 2.28 2.24
C GLY A 106 2.22 3.00 2.99
N GLY A 107 1.89 4.13 3.60
CA GLY A 107 2.76 4.84 4.53
C GLY A 107 1.98 5.34 5.73
N THR A 108 2.68 5.58 6.83
CA THR A 108 2.07 6.16 8.04
C THR A 108 1.96 7.68 7.86
N PRO A 109 0.78 8.31 8.01
CA PRO A 109 0.61 9.76 7.88
C PRO A 109 1.35 10.61 8.92
N ARG A 110 1.69 10.03 10.08
CA ARG A 110 2.26 10.76 11.23
C ARG A 110 3.76 10.63 11.40
N GLU A 111 4.38 9.67 10.73
CA GLU A 111 5.83 9.53 10.78
C GLU A 111 6.39 10.42 9.66
N ASN A 112 7.44 11.21 9.93
CA ASN A 112 8.19 11.99 8.93
C ASN A 112 8.94 11.09 7.93
N LEU A 113 8.34 9.94 7.59
CA LEU A 113 8.76 8.93 6.65
C LEU A 113 8.00 9.12 5.33
N GLU A 114 7.82 10.37 4.88
CA GLU A 114 7.30 10.63 3.52
C GLU A 114 8.17 9.94 2.45
N ASN A 115 9.45 9.75 2.78
CA ASN A 115 10.48 9.16 1.94
C ASN A 115 10.46 7.62 1.92
N VAL A 116 9.71 6.95 2.81
CA VAL A 116 9.61 5.48 2.88
C VAL A 116 8.16 5.03 2.78
N ARG A 117 7.89 4.08 1.88
CA ARG A 117 6.58 3.41 1.76
C ARG A 117 6.76 1.91 1.83
N THR A 118 5.85 1.23 2.50
CA THR A 118 5.75 -0.22 2.41
C THR A 118 4.91 -0.60 1.20
N PHE A 119 5.20 -1.75 0.59
CA PHE A 119 4.40 -2.28 -0.50
C PHE A 119 4.07 -3.75 -0.28
N LEU A 120 2.91 -4.14 -0.84
CA LEU A 120 2.50 -5.53 -1.04
C LEU A 120 2.24 -5.72 -2.53
N LEU A 121 2.93 -6.67 -3.15
CA LEU A 121 2.82 -6.96 -4.57
C LEU A 121 2.45 -8.43 -4.77
N GLY A 122 1.31 -8.69 -5.40
CA GLY A 122 0.84 -10.03 -5.75
C GLY A 122 0.72 -10.19 -7.25
N GLY A 123 0.93 -11.41 -7.76
CA GLY A 123 0.77 -11.72 -9.18
C GLY A 123 0.82 -13.20 -9.48
N SER A 124 0.67 -13.51 -10.77
CA SER A 124 0.54 -14.89 -11.25
C SER A 124 1.81 -15.74 -11.09
N ASN A 125 3.01 -15.12 -11.10
CA ASN A 125 4.28 -15.79 -10.84
C ASN A 125 5.41 -14.79 -10.46
N ALA A 126 6.54 -15.31 -9.98
CA ALA A 126 7.70 -14.50 -9.58
C ALA A 126 8.34 -13.71 -10.73
N GLY A 127 8.28 -14.21 -11.96
CA GLY A 127 8.80 -13.50 -13.14
C GLY A 127 8.04 -12.19 -13.40
N VAL A 128 6.71 -12.23 -13.24
CA VAL A 128 5.85 -11.04 -13.32
C VAL A 128 6.24 -10.02 -12.25
N LEU A 129 6.39 -10.46 -10.99
CA LEU A 129 6.74 -9.55 -9.90
C LEU A 129 8.12 -8.92 -10.07
N ARG A 130 9.13 -9.72 -10.42
CA ARG A 130 10.49 -9.21 -10.70
C ARG A 130 10.51 -8.20 -11.84
N ARG A 131 9.73 -8.43 -12.90
CA ARG A 131 9.60 -7.47 -14.00
C ARG A 131 9.01 -6.15 -13.50
N ILE A 132 7.90 -6.21 -12.77
CA ILE A 132 7.24 -5.00 -12.24
C ILE A 132 8.21 -4.22 -11.34
N LEU A 133 8.84 -4.88 -10.37
CA LEU A 133 9.78 -4.23 -9.46
C LEU A 133 11.02 -3.68 -10.19
N GLY A 134 11.52 -4.38 -11.20
CA GLY A 134 12.63 -3.94 -12.02
C GLY A 134 12.30 -2.68 -12.82
N GLU A 135 11.12 -2.61 -13.43
CA GLU A 135 10.64 -1.43 -14.15
C GLU A 135 10.38 -0.26 -13.18
N VAL A 136 9.82 -0.51 -11.99
CA VAL A 136 9.70 0.50 -10.95
C VAL A 136 11.08 1.05 -10.58
N ALA A 137 12.04 0.21 -10.21
CA ALA A 137 13.38 0.66 -9.83
C ALA A 137 14.09 1.44 -10.95
N LYS A 138 13.93 1.00 -12.21
CA LYS A 138 14.56 1.61 -13.38
C LYS A 138 13.95 2.96 -13.76
N GLU A 139 12.62 3.06 -13.81
CA GLU A 139 11.92 4.22 -14.40
C GLU A 139 11.54 5.29 -13.37
N SER A 140 11.40 4.93 -12.08
CA SER A 140 11.00 5.87 -11.03
C SER A 140 12.15 6.40 -10.16
N SER A 141 13.38 5.90 -10.38
CA SER A 141 14.55 6.11 -9.50
C SER A 141 14.28 5.82 -8.01
N LEU A 142 13.27 5.01 -7.72
CA LEU A 142 12.96 4.55 -6.38
C LEU A 142 13.90 3.39 -6.02
N GLU A 143 14.42 3.42 -4.80
CA GLU A 143 15.08 2.26 -4.23
C GLU A 143 14.01 1.25 -3.81
N VAL A 144 14.18 0.00 -4.25
CA VAL A 144 13.25 -1.10 -3.98
C VAL A 144 13.98 -2.15 -3.17
N GLU A 145 13.51 -2.37 -1.95
CA GLU A 145 13.98 -3.45 -1.08
C GLU A 145 12.85 -4.46 -0.89
N VAL A 146 13.13 -5.73 -1.19
CA VAL A 146 12.16 -6.82 -1.00
C VAL A 146 12.51 -7.58 0.27
N ASN A 147 11.60 -7.54 1.23
CA ASN A 147 11.80 -8.17 2.54
C ASN A 147 11.41 -9.63 2.54
N THR A 148 10.33 -9.99 1.83
CA THR A 148 9.78 -11.34 1.87
C THR A 148 9.14 -11.73 0.55
N TRP A 149 9.28 -13.02 0.20
CA TRP A 149 8.61 -13.67 -0.92
C TRP A 149 7.73 -14.80 -0.42
N THR A 150 6.49 -14.88 -0.93
CA THR A 150 5.56 -15.94 -0.59
C THR A 150 4.92 -16.53 -1.85
N PRO A 151 5.14 -17.82 -2.17
CA PRO A 151 6.12 -18.72 -1.53
C PRO A 151 7.55 -18.22 -1.73
N ALA A 152 8.48 -18.72 -0.90
CA ALA A 152 9.90 -18.41 -1.03
C ALA A 152 10.41 -18.80 -2.43
N LEU A 153 11.29 -17.96 -2.98
CA LEU A 153 11.95 -18.23 -4.26
C LEU A 153 12.93 -19.38 -4.09
N ARG A 154 12.95 -20.30 -5.06
CA ARG A 154 13.96 -21.36 -5.16
C ARG A 154 15.17 -20.89 -5.96
#